data_AF-A0A959NZ12-F1
#
_entry.id   AF-A0A959NZ12-F1
#
_cell.length_a   1.000
_cell.length_b   1.000
_cell.length_c   1.000
_cell.angle_alpha   90.00
_cell.angle_beta   90.00
_cell.angle_gamma   90.00
#
_symmetry.space_group_name_H-M   'P 1'
#
loop_
_entity.id
_entity.type
_entity.pdbx_description
1 polymer ?
#
loop_
_entity_poly.entity_id
_entity_poly.type
_entity_poly.pdbx_seq_one_letter_code
_entity_poly.pdbx_strand_id
1 'polypeptide(L)'
;MNKIFLILFFIISLVIFSEKSYAQSNTTIPLPNIGVNVGTSDKPEDLAVTLQLLLLLTILSLAPSIFIMTTSYLRIIIVFNFLKTALGTQQMPPNQLLAGVALFVTFFVMAPTWNE
;
A
#
# COMPACT_ATOMS: atom_id res chain seq x y z
N MET A 1 -21.27 -35.36 3.12
CA MET A 1 -20.02 -34.65 2.80
C MET A 1 -20.21 -33.14 2.53
N ASN A 2 -21.42 -32.65 2.21
CA ASN A 2 -21.63 -31.26 1.77
C ASN A 2 -21.65 -30.20 2.90
N LYS A 3 -22.02 -30.58 4.13
CA LYS A 3 -22.11 -29.63 5.26
C LYS A 3 -20.74 -29.21 5.80
N ILE A 4 -19.76 -30.11 5.75
CA ILE A 4 -18.39 -29.85 6.24
C ILE A 4 -17.66 -28.86 5.33
N PHE A 5 -17.89 -28.95 4.01
CA PHE A 5 -17.29 -28.04 3.03
C PHE A 5 -17.86 -26.62 3.14
N LEU A 6 -19.17 -26.50 3.43
CA LEU A 6 -19.83 -25.21 3.64
C LEU A 6 -19.33 -24.51 4.91
N ILE A 7 -19.07 -25.27 5.98
CA ILE A 7 -18.45 -24.75 7.22
C ILE A 7 -17.01 -24.27 6.96
N LEU A 8 -16.23 -25.01 6.17
CA LEU A 8 -14.85 -24.63 5.84
C LEU A 8 -14.79 -23.35 5.00
N PHE A 9 -15.69 -23.19 4.03
CA PHE A 9 -15.81 -21.97 3.23
C PHE A 9 -16.24 -20.77 4.08
N PHE A 10 -17.17 -20.98 5.03
CA PHE A 10 -17.58 -19.93 5.96
C PHE A 10 -16.43 -19.47 6.87
N ILE A 11 -15.59 -20.40 7.32
CA ILE A 11 -14.37 -20.09 8.10
C ILE A 11 -13.34 -19.34 7.25
N ILE A 12 -13.12 -19.75 6.00
CA ILE A 12 -12.18 -19.06 5.09
C ILE A 12 -12.65 -17.63 4.79
N SER A 13 -13.96 -17.43 4.61
CA SER A 13 -14.55 -16.12 4.37
C SER A 13 -14.49 -15.22 5.60
N LEU A 14 -14.61 -15.78 6.81
CA LEU A 14 -14.50 -15.04 8.06
C LEU A 14 -13.06 -14.57 8.31
N VAL A 15 -12.07 -15.36 7.88
CA VAL A 15 -10.64 -15.02 7.99
C VAL A 15 -10.25 -13.92 6.99
N ILE A 16 -10.77 -13.93 5.78
CA ILE A 16 -10.46 -12.92 4.74
C ILE A 16 -11.18 -11.58 5.03
N PHE A 17 -12.35 -11.60 5.69
CA PHE A 17 -13.06 -10.38 6.10
C PHE A 17 -12.49 -9.74 7.39
N SER A 18 -11.45 -10.34 7.98
CA SER A 18 -10.80 -9.87 9.20
C SER A 18 -9.74 -8.81 8.94
N GLU A 19 -10.03 -7.82 8.08
CA GLU A 19 -9.22 -6.62 8.02
C GLU A 19 -10.05 -5.36 8.29
N LYS A 20 -9.69 -4.77 9.44
CA LYS A 20 -9.82 -3.37 9.89
C LYS A 20 -10.91 -3.09 10.93
N SER A 21 -10.65 -3.54 12.17
CA SER A 21 -11.14 -2.85 13.35
C SER A 21 -10.33 -1.57 13.57
N TYR A 22 -10.97 -0.43 13.34
CA TYR A 22 -10.47 0.89 13.69
C TYR A 22 -10.60 1.09 15.21
N ALA A 23 -9.56 0.78 15.99
CA ALA A 23 -9.36 1.33 17.33
C ALA A 23 -7.92 1.12 17.81
N GLN A 24 -7.29 2.22 18.22
CA GLN A 24 -6.00 2.26 18.90
C GLN A 24 -6.16 1.89 20.38
N SER A 25 -5.50 0.83 20.83
CA SER A 25 -5.11 0.68 22.24
C SER A 25 -3.97 -0.34 22.40
N ASN A 26 -2.77 0.23 22.56
CA ASN A 26 -1.63 -0.28 23.32
C ASN A 26 -1.45 -1.81 23.42
N THR A 27 -0.52 -2.35 22.64
CA THR A 27 0.14 -3.62 22.96
C THR A 27 1.61 -3.47 22.59
N THR A 28 2.47 -3.70 23.59
CA THR A 28 3.93 -3.82 23.55
C THR A 28 4.49 -3.85 22.15
N ILE A 29 5.24 -2.81 21.75
CA ILE A 29 5.97 -2.81 20.48
C ILE A 29 6.92 -4.01 20.53
N PRO A 30 6.68 -5.09 19.76
CA PRO A 30 7.70 -6.10 19.59
C PRO A 30 8.74 -5.44 18.69
N LEU A 31 9.85 -5.00 19.30
CA LEU A 31 10.98 -4.50 18.54
C LEU A 31 11.45 -5.63 17.62
N PRO A 32 11.40 -5.47 16.28
CA PRO A 32 11.96 -6.46 15.38
C PRO A 32 13.47 -6.54 15.65
N ASN A 33 13.94 -7.67 16.15
CA ASN A 33 15.38 -7.93 16.24
C ASN A 33 15.89 -8.16 14.82
N ILE A 34 16.33 -7.09 14.15
CA ILE A 34 16.93 -7.14 12.81
C ILE A 34 18.38 -7.62 12.99
N GLY A 35 18.54 -8.94 13.11
CA GLY A 35 19.85 -9.58 13.08
C GLY A 35 20.29 -9.74 11.62
N VAL A 36 21.26 -8.94 11.19
CA VAL A 36 21.97 -9.20 9.92
C VAL A 36 22.90 -10.39 10.16
N ASN A 37 22.38 -11.61 9.96
CA ASN A 37 23.22 -12.81 9.91
C ASN A 37 23.85 -12.90 8.52
N VAL A 38 25.13 -12.55 8.43
CA VAL A 38 25.92 -12.77 7.20
C VAL A 38 26.39 -14.22 7.20
N GLY A 39 25.63 -15.09 6.54
CA GLY A 39 26.09 -16.44 6.20
C GLY A 39 27.07 -16.38 5.03
N THR A 40 28.22 -17.04 5.14
CA THR A 40 29.13 -17.25 4.00
C THR A 40 28.54 -18.34 3.11
N SER A 41 28.12 -18.02 1.88
CA SER A 41 27.77 -19.02 0.87
C SER A 41 28.98 -19.23 -0.05
N ASP A 42 29.46 -20.47 -0.14
CA ASP A 42 30.62 -20.87 -0.96
C ASP A 42 30.28 -21.02 -2.45
N LYS A 43 29.00 -20.87 -2.84
CA LYS A 43 28.53 -20.98 -4.23
C LYS A 43 28.16 -19.60 -4.81
N PRO A 44 28.80 -19.17 -5.92
CA PRO A 44 28.50 -17.89 -6.57
C PRO A 44 27.05 -17.72 -7.05
N GLU A 45 26.35 -18.83 -7.30
CA GLU A 45 24.96 -18.86 -7.80
C GLU A 45 23.95 -18.35 -6.76
N ASP A 46 24.09 -18.72 -5.49
CA ASP A 46 23.15 -18.33 -4.42
C ASP A 46 23.20 -16.81 -4.14
N LEU A 47 24.39 -16.20 -4.30
CA LEU A 47 24.59 -14.77 -4.15
C LEU A 47 23.91 -13.98 -5.28
N ALA A 48 23.94 -14.51 -6.52
CA ALA A 48 23.28 -13.88 -7.66
C ALA A 48 21.75 -13.85 -7.51
N VAL A 49 21.15 -14.97 -7.06
CA VAL A 49 19.70 -15.07 -6.80
C VAL A 49 19.28 -14.12 -5.68
N THR A 50 20.06 -14.06 -4.60
CA THR A 50 19.78 -13.15 -3.46
C THR A 50 19.84 -11.68 -3.90
N LEU A 51 20.84 -11.31 -4.69
CA LEU A 51 21.01 -9.94 -5.18
C LEU A 51 19.90 -9.55 -6.17
N GLN A 52 19.47 -10.47 -7.03
CA GLN A 52 18.34 -10.27 -7.94
C GLN A 52 17.03 -10.04 -7.17
N LEU A 53 16.81 -10.82 -6.10
CA LEU A 53 15.63 -10.65 -5.24
C LEU A 53 15.63 -9.29 -4.53
N LEU A 54 16.80 -8.85 -4.04
CA LEU A 54 16.99 -7.54 -3.42
C LEU A 54 16.64 -6.42 -4.42
N LEU A 55 17.14 -6.49 -5.65
CA LEU A 55 16.82 -5.52 -6.69
C LEU A 55 15.34 -5.49 -7.04
N LEU A 56 14.70 -6.67 -7.15
CA LEU A 56 13.27 -6.78 -7.44
C LEU A 56 12.41 -6.12 -6.35
N LEU A 57 12.70 -6.41 -5.08
CA LEU A 57 11.99 -5.81 -3.95
C LEU A 57 12.19 -4.29 -3.89
N THR A 58 13.38 -3.82 -4.24
CA THR A 58 13.67 -2.38 -4.32
C THR A 58 12.79 -1.69 -5.36
N ILE A 59 12.70 -2.25 -6.57
CA ILE A 59 11.90 -1.70 -7.65
C ILE A 59 10.40 -1.73 -7.28
N LEU A 60 9.93 -2.84 -6.71
CA LEU A 60 8.53 -3.00 -6.32
C LEU A 60 8.11 -2.01 -5.22
N SER A 61 9.02 -1.70 -4.29
CA SER A 61 8.82 -0.69 -3.25
C SER A 61 8.77 0.75 -3.79
N LEU A 62 9.60 1.06 -4.79
CA LEU A 62 9.61 2.38 -5.45
C LEU A 62 8.49 2.57 -6.48
N ALA A 63 7.98 1.50 -7.09
CA ALA A 63 6.93 1.56 -8.10
C ALA A 63 5.70 2.42 -7.73
N PRO A 64 5.09 2.28 -6.53
CA PRO A 64 3.90 3.08 -6.17
C PRO A 64 4.20 4.58 -6.04
N SER A 65 5.39 4.97 -5.60
CA SER A 65 5.73 6.39 -5.43
C SER A 65 6.00 7.07 -6.78
N ILE A 66 6.69 6.38 -7.69
CA ILE A 66 6.95 6.87 -9.05
C ILE A 66 5.64 7.02 -9.82
N PHE A 67 4.72 6.05 -9.70
CA PHE A 67 3.40 6.13 -10.33
C PHE A 67 2.61 7.37 -9.89
N ILE A 68 2.65 7.70 -8.59
CA ILE A 68 2.00 8.90 -8.06
C ILE A 68 2.69 10.19 -8.55
N MET A 69 4.03 10.18 -8.67
CA MET A 69 4.81 11.37 -9.03
C MET A 69 4.77 11.70 -10.53
N THR A 70 4.63 10.69 -11.37
CA THR A 70 4.55 10.83 -12.84
C THR A 70 3.15 11.16 -13.35
N THR A 71 2.13 11.06 -12.49
CA THR A 71 0.72 11.32 -12.84
C THR A 71 0.24 12.68 -12.33
N SER A 72 -0.98 13.08 -12.73
CA SER A 72 -1.61 14.33 -12.28
C SER A 72 -2.03 14.31 -10.80
N TYR A 73 -1.87 13.19 -10.10
CA TYR A 73 -2.29 13.02 -8.71
C TYR A 73 -1.72 14.11 -7.80
N LEU A 74 -0.40 14.37 -7.87
CA LEU A 74 0.25 15.37 -7.01
C LEU A 74 -0.33 16.78 -7.19
N ARG A 75 -0.67 17.17 -8.43
CA ARG A 75 -1.26 18.49 -8.68
C ARG A 75 -2.65 18.61 -8.07
N ILE A 76 -3.48 17.58 -8.21
CA ILE A 76 -4.86 17.57 -7.70
C ILE A 76 -4.87 17.58 -6.17
N ILE A 77 -4.07 16.74 -5.52
CA ILE A 77 -4.04 16.63 -4.06
C ILE A 77 -3.49 17.90 -3.38
N ILE A 78 -2.53 18.60 -4.01
CA ILE A 78 -2.02 19.88 -3.50
C ILE A 78 -3.12 20.94 -3.51
N VAL A 79 -3.87 21.05 -4.62
CA VAL A 79 -5.01 21.99 -4.72
C VAL A 79 -6.07 21.69 -3.68
N PHE A 80 -6.41 20.42 -3.45
CA PHE A 80 -7.36 20.04 -2.40
C PHE A 80 -6.84 20.32 -0.98
N ASN A 81 -5.54 20.19 -0.73
CA ASN A 81 -4.96 20.59 0.56
C ASN A 81 -5.01 22.10 0.76
N PHE A 82 -4.73 22.89 -0.27
CA PHE A 82 -4.91 24.35 -0.19
C PHE A 82 -6.35 24.74 0.02
N LEU A 83 -7.30 24.05 -0.63
CA LEU A 83 -8.73 24.26 -0.40
C LEU A 83 -9.11 23.95 1.05
N LYS A 84 -8.59 22.85 1.61
CA LYS A 84 -8.82 22.49 3.03
C LYS A 84 -8.30 23.59 3.96
N THR A 85 -7.08 24.07 3.74
CA THR A 85 -6.50 25.16 4.56
C THR A 85 -7.30 26.45 4.41
N ALA A 86 -7.79 26.77 3.21
CA ALA A 86 -8.59 27.95 2.94
C ALA A 86 -9.97 27.92 3.63
N LEU A 87 -10.56 26.74 3.83
CA LEU A 87 -11.84 26.58 4.52
C LEU A 87 -11.72 26.72 6.06
N GLY A 88 -10.50 26.78 6.61
CA GLY A 88 -10.27 26.98 8.05
C GLY A 88 -10.72 25.82 8.95
N THR A 89 -11.05 24.67 8.38
CA THR A 89 -11.57 23.50 9.10
C THR A 89 -10.44 22.53 9.47
N GLN A 90 -10.30 22.21 10.77
CA GLN A 90 -9.17 21.45 11.32
C GLN A 90 -9.23 19.92 11.10
N GLN A 91 -10.42 19.36 10.90
CA GLN A 91 -10.63 17.90 10.89
C GLN A 91 -11.48 17.42 9.70
N MET A 92 -12.22 18.33 9.07
CA MET A 92 -12.99 18.05 7.87
C MET A 92 -12.36 18.82 6.71
N PRO A 93 -12.18 18.23 5.52
CA PRO A 93 -12.38 16.82 5.16
C PRO A 93 -11.11 15.97 5.43
N PRO A 94 -11.25 14.68 5.77
CA PRO A 94 -10.12 13.82 6.15
C PRO A 94 -9.16 13.56 4.98
N ASN A 95 -7.86 13.49 5.26
CA ASN A 95 -6.81 13.34 4.23
C ASN A 95 -6.97 12.06 3.38
N GLN A 96 -7.48 10.97 3.97
CA GLN A 96 -7.77 9.73 3.26
C GLN A 96 -8.88 9.90 2.21
N LEU A 97 -9.90 10.72 2.50
CA LEU A 97 -10.96 11.01 1.54
C LEU A 97 -10.41 11.85 0.39
N LEU A 98 -9.62 12.90 0.70
CA LEU A 98 -8.99 13.74 -0.31
C LEU A 98 -8.09 12.92 -1.24
N ALA A 99 -7.30 11.99 -0.69
CA ALA A 99 -6.47 11.08 -1.48
C ALA A 99 -7.31 10.16 -2.38
N GLY A 100 -8.41 9.59 -1.86
CA GLY A 100 -9.33 8.75 -2.63
C GLY A 100 -9.98 9.50 -3.80
N VAL A 101 -10.50 10.71 -3.55
CA VAL A 101 -11.09 11.56 -4.60
C VAL A 101 -10.03 11.98 -5.60
N ALA A 102 -8.83 12.34 -5.16
CA ALA A 102 -7.72 12.71 -6.05
C ALA A 102 -7.32 11.56 -6.98
N LEU A 103 -7.32 10.31 -6.52
CA LEU A 103 -7.05 9.14 -7.37
C LEU A 103 -8.15 8.93 -8.43
N PHE A 104 -9.43 9.03 -8.05
CA PHE A 104 -10.53 8.91 -9.00
C PHE A 104 -10.48 9.97 -10.11
N VAL A 105 -10.24 11.23 -9.73
CA VAL A 105 -10.10 12.32 -10.69
C VAL A 105 -8.85 12.12 -11.56
N THR A 106 -7.75 11.60 -10.99
CA THR A 106 -6.54 11.28 -11.76
C THR A 106 -6.82 10.24 -12.84
N PHE A 107 -7.55 9.16 -12.53
CA PHE A 107 -7.93 8.16 -13.52
C PHE A 107 -8.83 8.71 -14.62
N PHE A 108 -9.75 9.62 -14.28
CA PHE A 108 -10.58 10.29 -15.29
C PHE A 108 -9.75 11.21 -16.21
N VAL A 109 -8.84 12.01 -15.65
CA VAL A 109 -8.01 12.95 -16.40
C VAL A 109 -6.93 12.24 -17.23
N MET A 110 -6.42 11.10 -16.76
CA MET A 110 -5.44 10.26 -17.46
C MET A 110 -6.06 9.19 -18.36
N ALA A 111 -7.38 9.12 -18.49
CA ALA A 111 -8.03 8.23 -19.46
C ALA A 111 -7.44 8.30 -20.89
N PRO A 112 -7.13 9.48 -21.47
CA PRO A 112 -6.59 9.55 -22.84
C PRO A 112 -5.16 9.01 -22.96
N THR A 113 -4.30 9.16 -21.95
CA THR A 113 -2.90 8.67 -22.01
C THR A 113 -2.79 7.15 -21.99
N TRP A 114 -3.87 6.44 -21.67
CA TRP A 114 -3.95 4.98 -21.77
C TRP A 114 -4.68 4.48 -23.02
N ASN A 115 -5.39 5.36 -23.72
CA ASN A 115 -6.24 4.99 -24.84
C ASN A 115 -5.70 5.46 -26.21
N GLU A 116 -4.49 6.03 -26.22
CA GLU A 116 -3.63 6.19 -27.39
C GLU A 116 -2.54 5.11 -27.37
#